data_AF-A0A7C1HY59-F1
#
_entry.id   AF-A0A7C1HY59-F1
#
_cell.length_a   1.000
_cell.length_b   1.000
_cell.length_c   1.000
_cell.angle_alpha   90.00
_cell.angle_beta   90.00
_cell.angle_gamma   90.00
#
_symmetry.space_group_name_H-M   'P 1'
#
loop_
_entity.id
_entity.type
_entity.pdbx_description
1 polymer ?
#
loop_
_entity_poly.entity_id
_entity_poly.type
_entity_poly.pdbx_seq_one_letter_code
_entity_poly.pdbx_strand_id
1 'polypeptide(L)'
;MKRIILIAVIFSLPAAGMTPLGTRALGMGGAQVALVDDATAAFWNPAAFGVKDGFSSTDTLFGFMAEDNLTQYTDALYRFSGLRDELPDNYRDFMDYMGENSDEAHAKLDDIVSSLAAFNDPGVGVVWDLHSGVATRVGPAVVSWLYERRVEVGPWVDTHLSRLIPPQFLLSPDNVQALYDEGLLSDEEMEVLWPGYDPEDPDFTLFVGNRMGDGIGLEENRSLLTLAGLELHTLAVSYGHSFELTRDDHIAVGGSLKYIHGTRSGYSYKILSGADLDDFDPSAFDIGTEWVFNNLFTLKSLSSAHGFGVDLGVQGSLGRQFRYGLLLRNIIPPLLVWDDPRFPATRLRPEPRRREAGVV
;
A
#
# COMPACT_ATOMS: atom_id res chain seq x y z
N MET A 1 30.51 -9.91 46.94
CA MET A 1 29.56 -8.92 46.39
C MET A 1 30.25 -8.15 45.27
N LYS A 2 30.03 -8.53 44.01
CA LYS A 2 30.51 -7.78 42.84
C LYS A 2 29.28 -7.12 42.21
N ARG A 3 29.20 -5.79 42.29
CA ARG A 3 28.15 -4.98 41.65
C ARG A 3 28.46 -4.93 40.15
N ILE A 4 27.71 -5.67 39.35
CA ILE A 4 27.67 -5.46 37.89
C ILE A 4 26.57 -4.43 37.66
N ILE A 5 26.98 -3.20 37.35
CA ILE A 5 26.08 -2.15 36.88
C ILE A 5 25.77 -2.50 35.42
N LEU A 6 24.56 -3.02 35.19
CA LEU A 6 24.04 -3.23 33.84
C LEU A 6 23.63 -1.85 33.29
N ILE A 7 24.46 -1.29 32.41
CA ILE A 7 24.13 -0.10 31.64
C ILE A 7 23.03 -0.51 30.65
N ALA A 8 21.78 -0.08 30.91
CA ALA A 8 20.69 -0.20 29.96
C ALA A 8 20.93 0.79 28.82
N VAL A 9 21.50 0.32 27.71
CA VAL A 9 21.58 1.09 26.47
C VAL A 9 20.17 1.08 25.85
N ILE A 10 19.43 2.15 26.05
CA ILE A 10 18.12 2.38 25.44
C ILE A 10 18.36 2.77 23.97
N PHE A 11 18.36 1.80 23.06
CA PHE A 11 18.29 2.08 21.63
C PHE A 11 16.84 2.48 21.26
N SER A 12 16.61 3.74 20.93
CA SER A 12 15.36 4.23 20.35
C SER A 12 15.24 3.72 18.90
N LEU A 13 14.79 2.48 18.73
CA LEU A 13 14.34 2.01 17.42
C LEU A 13 12.89 2.48 17.22
N PRO A 14 12.56 3.15 16.11
CA PRO A 14 11.17 3.51 15.82
C PRO A 14 10.32 2.25 15.75
N ALA A 15 9.19 2.24 16.47
CA ALA A 15 8.18 1.21 16.31
C ALA A 15 7.55 1.41 14.94
N ALA A 16 7.96 0.61 13.95
CA ALA A 16 7.33 0.61 12.63
C ALA A 16 5.86 0.21 12.79
N GLY A 17 4.97 0.88 12.04
CA GLY A 17 3.53 0.68 12.09
C GLY A 17 3.14 -0.80 12.06
N MET A 18 2.37 -1.22 13.06
CA MET A 18 1.89 -2.58 13.21
C MET A 18 0.67 -2.77 12.29
N THR A 19 0.68 -3.76 11.39
CA THR A 19 -0.58 -4.36 10.93
C THR A 19 -1.13 -5.18 12.10
N PRO A 20 -2.20 -4.71 12.75
CA PRO A 20 -2.60 -5.26 14.02
C PRO A 20 -3.50 -6.48 13.80
N LEU A 21 -2.99 -7.65 14.16
CA LEU A 21 -3.67 -8.92 14.02
C LEU A 21 -4.81 -9.06 15.04
N GLY A 22 -6.00 -8.54 14.76
CA GLY A 22 -7.16 -8.69 15.66
C GLY A 22 -7.46 -7.47 16.53
N THR A 23 -8.74 -7.34 16.89
CA THR A 23 -9.35 -6.11 17.47
C THR A 23 -8.80 -5.73 18.84
N ARG A 24 -8.42 -6.72 19.66
CA ARG A 24 -7.80 -6.48 20.99
C ARG A 24 -6.38 -5.91 20.87
N ALA A 25 -5.62 -6.39 19.90
CA ALA A 25 -4.24 -5.95 19.69
C ALA A 25 -4.16 -4.53 19.12
N LEU A 26 -5.07 -4.27 18.17
CA LEU A 26 -5.43 -2.97 17.61
C LEU A 26 -5.60 -1.93 18.73
N GLY A 27 -6.53 -2.18 19.66
CA GLY A 27 -6.82 -1.26 20.75
C GLY A 27 -5.71 -1.10 21.78
N MET A 28 -4.78 -2.06 21.88
CA MET A 28 -3.66 -2.03 22.84
C MET A 28 -2.35 -1.51 22.21
N GLY A 29 -2.37 -1.09 20.94
CA GLY A 29 -1.20 -0.56 20.22
C GLY A 29 -0.03 -1.53 20.12
N GLY A 30 -0.26 -2.85 20.23
CA GLY A 30 0.80 -3.84 20.21
C GLY A 30 1.47 -4.15 21.56
N ALA A 31 0.85 -3.77 22.68
CA ALA A 31 1.29 -4.19 24.03
C ALA A 31 1.36 -5.73 24.20
N GLN A 32 0.70 -6.49 23.32
CA GLN A 32 0.73 -7.94 23.30
C GLN A 32 2.13 -8.53 23.08
N VAL A 33 3.08 -7.80 22.46
CA VAL A 33 4.48 -8.25 22.32
C VAL A 33 5.15 -8.52 23.69
N ALA A 34 4.72 -7.83 24.75
CA ALA A 34 5.26 -7.99 26.10
C ALA A 34 4.32 -8.74 27.07
N LEU A 35 3.03 -8.86 26.75
CA LEU A 35 1.99 -9.33 27.67
C LEU A 35 1.39 -10.69 27.33
N VAL A 36 1.47 -11.13 26.07
CA VAL A 36 0.83 -12.38 25.65
C VAL A 36 1.48 -13.59 26.35
N ASP A 37 0.66 -14.55 26.75
CA ASP A 37 1.05 -15.79 27.42
C ASP A 37 0.30 -17.05 26.94
N ASP A 38 -0.64 -16.91 26.00
CA ASP A 38 -1.45 -17.98 25.40
C ASP A 38 -0.91 -18.47 24.03
N ALA A 39 -1.62 -19.36 23.32
CA ALA A 39 -1.16 -19.85 22.01
C ALA A 39 -1.17 -18.76 20.92
N THR A 40 -1.94 -17.68 21.09
CA THR A 40 -1.95 -16.55 20.15
C THR A 40 -0.61 -15.81 20.12
N ALA A 41 0.28 -16.05 21.09
CA ALA A 41 1.64 -15.53 21.06
C ALA A 41 2.42 -15.91 19.79
N ALA A 42 1.98 -16.92 19.03
CA ALA A 42 2.55 -17.27 17.73
C ALA A 42 2.47 -16.11 16.73
N PHE A 43 1.47 -15.25 16.89
CA PHE A 43 1.24 -14.08 16.05
C PHE A 43 1.95 -12.81 16.58
N TRP A 44 2.43 -12.84 17.83
CA TRP A 44 2.90 -11.65 18.57
C TRP A 44 4.34 -11.72 19.06
N ASN A 45 4.71 -12.78 19.78
CA ASN A 45 6.06 -12.97 20.32
C ASN A 45 6.28 -14.45 20.71
N PRO A 46 7.08 -15.25 19.96
CA PRO A 46 7.30 -16.65 20.28
C PRO A 46 8.07 -16.87 21.59
N ALA A 47 8.70 -15.84 22.17
CA ALA A 47 9.33 -15.95 23.49
C ALA A 47 8.32 -16.25 24.61
N ALA A 48 7.06 -15.83 24.46
CA ALA A 48 6.01 -16.10 25.44
C ALA A 48 5.82 -17.59 25.73
N PHE A 49 6.13 -18.48 24.77
CA PHE A 49 6.03 -19.92 24.96
C PHE A 49 7.04 -20.49 25.94
N GLY A 50 8.10 -19.74 26.25
CA GLY A 50 9.01 -20.06 27.34
C GLY A 50 8.37 -19.85 28.71
N VAL A 51 7.37 -18.95 28.82
CA VAL A 51 6.72 -18.61 30.08
C VAL A 51 5.71 -19.71 30.45
N LYS A 52 5.86 -20.24 31.67
CA LYS A 52 5.20 -21.45 32.15
C LYS A 52 3.82 -21.15 32.74
N ASP A 53 2.81 -21.01 31.89
CA ASP A 53 1.41 -21.14 32.31
C ASP A 53 0.66 -21.99 31.27
N GLY A 54 0.17 -23.16 31.70
CA GLY A 54 -0.55 -24.12 30.85
C GLY A 54 0.35 -25.07 30.02
N PHE A 55 -0.06 -26.35 29.91
CA PHE A 55 0.65 -27.35 29.11
C PHE A 55 0.14 -27.43 27.67
N SER A 56 -1.14 -27.18 27.42
CA SER A 56 -1.71 -27.18 26.08
C SER A 56 -2.89 -26.22 25.99
N SER A 57 -2.95 -25.48 24.89
CA SER A 57 -4.09 -24.64 24.52
C SER A 57 -4.24 -24.63 23.01
N THR A 58 -5.46 -24.40 22.54
CA THR A 58 -5.74 -24.07 21.14
C THR A 58 -6.54 -22.79 21.15
N ASP A 59 -5.98 -21.76 20.54
CA ASP A 59 -6.54 -20.42 20.53
C ASP A 59 -6.79 -19.98 19.09
N THR A 60 -7.91 -19.28 18.89
CA THR A 60 -8.30 -18.71 17.60
C THR A 60 -8.15 -17.21 17.63
N LEU A 61 -7.86 -16.63 16.46
CA LEU A 61 -7.79 -15.19 16.26
C LEU A 61 -8.75 -14.81 15.13
N PHE A 62 -9.45 -13.70 15.31
CA PHE A 62 -10.20 -13.06 14.23
C PHE A 62 -10.02 -11.54 14.33
N GLY A 63 -9.86 -10.89 13.19
CA GLY A 63 -9.70 -9.45 13.07
C GLY A 63 -10.31 -8.95 11.78
N PHE A 64 -10.96 -7.80 11.85
CA PHE A 64 -11.39 -7.04 10.70
C PHE A 64 -11.07 -5.57 10.95
N MET A 65 -10.54 -4.90 9.94
CA MET A 65 -10.24 -3.48 9.95
C MET A 65 -10.67 -2.90 8.61
N ALA A 66 -11.26 -1.71 8.67
CA ALA A 66 -11.55 -0.90 7.50
C ALA A 66 -10.91 0.47 7.71
N GLU A 67 -10.11 0.89 6.74
CA GLU A 67 -9.43 2.19 6.74
C GLU A 67 -9.90 2.95 5.50
N ASP A 68 -10.33 4.20 5.70
CA ASP A 68 -10.50 5.16 4.61
C ASP A 68 -9.27 6.06 4.58
N ASN A 69 -8.43 5.83 3.57
CA ASN A 69 -7.26 6.62 3.30
C ASN A 69 -7.49 7.63 2.18
N LEU A 70 -8.70 7.74 1.61
CA LEU A 70 -9.00 8.73 0.59
C LEU A 70 -9.11 10.13 1.19
N THR A 71 -9.64 10.23 2.41
CA THR A 71 -9.84 11.51 3.10
C THR A 71 -8.54 12.31 3.30
N GLN A 72 -7.40 11.65 3.52
CA GLN A 72 -6.11 12.35 3.64
C GLN A 72 -5.58 12.92 2.32
N TYR A 73 -6.10 12.48 1.18
CA TYR A 73 -5.78 13.04 -0.15
C TYR A 73 -6.76 14.13 -0.59
N THR A 74 -7.69 14.54 0.29
CA THR A 74 -8.51 15.74 0.07
C THR A 74 -7.64 16.98 -0.11
N ASP A 75 -6.52 17.09 0.62
CA ASP A 75 -5.54 18.17 0.45
C ASP A 75 -4.93 18.19 -0.96
N ALA A 76 -4.69 17.01 -1.57
CA ALA A 76 -4.21 16.92 -2.95
C ALA A 76 -5.27 17.39 -3.95
N LEU A 77 -6.55 17.07 -3.73
CA LEU A 77 -7.66 17.59 -4.54
C LEU A 77 -7.82 19.10 -4.39
N TYR A 78 -7.69 19.63 -3.18
CA TYR A 78 -7.76 21.08 -2.94
C TYR A 78 -6.61 21.82 -3.63
N ARG A 79 -5.39 21.28 -3.58
CA ARG A 79 -4.24 21.83 -4.32
C ARG A 79 -4.49 21.78 -5.82
N PHE A 80 -4.93 20.63 -6.34
CA PHE A 80 -5.27 20.49 -7.75
C PHE A 80 -6.33 21.51 -8.20
N SER A 81 -7.42 21.66 -7.43
CA SER A 81 -8.48 22.64 -7.72
C SER A 81 -7.94 24.06 -7.71
N GLY A 82 -7.13 24.42 -6.70
CA GLY A 82 -6.53 25.76 -6.62
C GLY A 82 -5.59 26.05 -7.78
N LEU A 83 -4.74 25.09 -8.15
CA LEU A 83 -3.83 25.21 -9.30
C LEU A 83 -4.59 25.32 -10.62
N ARG A 84 -5.70 24.58 -10.77
CA ARG A 84 -6.58 24.68 -11.93
C ARG A 84 -7.19 26.07 -12.05
N ASP A 85 -7.67 26.64 -10.95
CA ASP A 85 -8.32 27.96 -10.94
C ASP A 85 -7.32 29.11 -11.25
N GLU A 86 -6.02 28.85 -11.10
CA GLU A 86 -4.94 29.77 -11.48
C GLU A 86 -4.53 29.69 -12.96
N LEU A 87 -4.92 28.62 -13.67
CA LEU A 87 -4.63 28.46 -15.10
C LEU A 87 -5.75 29.10 -15.95
N PRO A 88 -5.41 29.74 -17.08
CA PRO A 88 -6.40 30.32 -17.97
C PRO A 88 -7.40 29.28 -18.51
N ASP A 89 -8.69 29.64 -18.54
CA ASP A 89 -9.79 28.76 -18.96
C ASP A 89 -9.79 28.42 -20.47
N ASN A 90 -9.01 29.13 -21.28
CA ASN A 90 -8.98 28.95 -22.72
C ASN A 90 -7.56 28.83 -23.27
N TYR A 91 -7.47 28.14 -24.42
CA TYR A 91 -6.21 27.79 -25.07
C TYR A 91 -5.29 28.98 -25.30
N ARG A 92 -5.81 30.05 -25.90
CA ARG A 92 -5.00 31.19 -26.31
C ARG A 92 -4.38 31.85 -25.10
N ASP A 93 -5.18 32.10 -24.07
CA ASP A 93 -4.71 32.75 -22.86
C ASP A 93 -3.78 31.81 -22.05
N PHE A 94 -3.97 30.49 -22.12
CA PHE A 94 -3.05 29.49 -21.55
C PHE A 94 -1.69 29.49 -22.26
N MET A 95 -1.68 29.52 -23.60
CA MET A 95 -0.44 29.58 -24.38
C MET A 95 0.27 30.93 -24.23
N ASP A 96 -0.47 32.03 -24.17
CA ASP A 96 0.10 33.35 -23.88
C ASP A 96 0.76 33.33 -22.47
N TYR A 97 0.11 32.69 -21.49
CA TYR A 97 0.68 32.52 -20.15
C TYR A 97 1.94 31.63 -20.14
N MET A 98 1.93 30.49 -20.85
CA MET A 98 3.09 29.62 -21.01
C MET A 98 4.26 30.36 -21.69
N GLY A 99 3.99 31.09 -22.78
CA GLY A 99 5.01 31.85 -23.50
C GLY A 99 5.61 33.00 -22.70
N GLU A 100 4.83 33.63 -21.82
CA GLU A 100 5.30 34.73 -20.96
C GLU A 100 5.94 34.23 -19.63
N ASN A 101 5.51 33.08 -19.10
CA ASN A 101 5.87 32.58 -17.76
C ASN A 101 6.25 31.09 -17.75
N SER A 102 6.92 30.62 -18.81
CA SER A 102 7.18 29.19 -19.09
C SER A 102 7.65 28.39 -17.87
N ASP A 103 8.68 28.85 -17.15
CA ASP A 103 9.18 28.14 -15.96
C ASP A 103 8.13 27.98 -14.85
N GLU A 104 7.32 29.01 -14.59
CA GLU A 104 6.25 28.96 -13.57
C GLU A 104 5.12 28.05 -14.00
N ALA A 105 4.74 28.11 -15.28
CA ALA A 105 3.65 27.34 -15.83
C ALA A 105 3.99 25.83 -15.88
N HIS A 106 5.23 25.49 -16.26
CA HIS A 106 5.76 24.12 -16.14
C HIS A 106 5.76 23.60 -14.71
N ALA A 107 6.19 24.42 -13.74
CA ALA A 107 6.14 24.04 -12.33
C ALA A 107 4.71 23.76 -11.85
N LYS A 108 3.72 24.55 -12.29
CA LYS A 108 2.30 24.31 -11.96
C LYS A 108 1.76 23.04 -12.61
N LEU A 109 2.15 22.75 -13.85
CA LEU A 109 1.77 21.49 -14.53
C LEU A 109 2.37 20.27 -13.81
N ASP A 110 3.63 20.35 -13.39
CA ASP A 110 4.27 19.30 -12.58
C ASP A 110 3.58 19.12 -11.22
N ASP A 111 3.16 20.21 -10.58
CA ASP A 111 2.38 20.16 -9.33
C ASP A 111 1.00 19.51 -9.55
N ILE A 112 0.35 19.75 -10.68
CA ILE A 112 -0.89 19.08 -11.07
C ILE A 112 -0.65 17.59 -11.29
N VAL A 113 0.33 17.23 -12.12
CA VAL A 113 0.68 15.83 -12.44
C VAL A 113 1.05 15.07 -11.16
N SER A 114 1.83 15.68 -10.27
CA SER A 114 2.22 15.06 -9.00
C SER A 114 1.05 14.94 -8.03
N SER A 115 0.14 15.91 -7.98
CA SER A 115 -1.09 15.82 -7.17
C SER A 115 -2.02 14.71 -7.66
N LEU A 116 -2.12 14.51 -8.99
CA LEU A 116 -2.85 13.38 -9.57
C LEU A 116 -2.12 12.05 -9.35
N ALA A 117 -0.79 12.04 -9.42
CA ALA A 117 0.02 10.84 -9.20
C ALA A 117 -0.07 10.33 -7.76
N ALA A 118 -0.30 11.21 -6.78
CA ALA A 118 -0.51 10.83 -5.38
C ALA A 118 -1.69 9.86 -5.20
N PHE A 119 -2.68 9.87 -6.10
CA PHE A 119 -3.78 8.91 -6.08
C PHE A 119 -3.36 7.48 -6.45
N ASN A 120 -2.22 7.31 -7.11
CA ASN A 120 -1.68 6.01 -7.51
C ASN A 120 -0.80 5.37 -6.44
N ASP A 121 -0.56 6.05 -5.32
CA ASP A 121 0.27 5.51 -4.24
C ASP A 121 -0.40 4.26 -3.61
N PRO A 122 0.38 3.27 -3.16
CA PRO A 122 -0.19 2.09 -2.51
C PRO A 122 -0.95 2.47 -1.22
N GLY A 123 -2.18 1.98 -1.07
CA GLY A 123 -3.03 2.23 0.09
C GLY A 123 -3.91 3.48 -0.04
N VAL A 124 -3.93 4.14 -1.20
CA VAL A 124 -4.83 5.28 -1.48
C VAL A 124 -6.20 4.76 -1.91
N GLY A 125 -7.18 4.96 -1.03
CA GLY A 125 -8.55 4.47 -1.23
C GLY A 125 -9.12 3.90 0.06
N VAL A 126 -10.07 2.97 -0.08
CA VAL A 126 -10.64 2.23 1.04
C VAL A 126 -9.97 0.86 1.12
N VAL A 127 -9.40 0.57 2.28
CA VAL A 127 -8.69 -0.68 2.56
C VAL A 127 -9.47 -1.48 3.60
N TRP A 128 -9.67 -2.76 3.32
CA TRP A 128 -10.20 -3.73 4.27
C TRP A 128 -9.16 -4.81 4.53
N ASP A 129 -8.84 -5.01 5.80
CA ASP A 129 -7.95 -6.05 6.27
C ASP A 129 -8.74 -7.07 7.11
N LEU A 130 -8.72 -8.33 6.67
CA LEU A 130 -9.35 -9.46 7.34
C LEU A 130 -8.27 -10.45 7.79
N HIS A 131 -8.27 -10.79 9.07
CA HIS A 131 -7.33 -11.73 9.66
C HIS A 131 -8.08 -12.86 10.36
N SER A 132 -7.64 -14.10 10.18
CA SER A 132 -8.14 -15.25 10.93
C SER A 132 -6.99 -16.18 11.24
N GLY A 133 -6.96 -16.81 12.41
CA GLY A 133 -5.85 -17.68 12.77
C GLY A 133 -6.23 -18.73 13.79
N VAL A 134 -5.45 -19.79 13.81
CA VAL A 134 -5.48 -20.85 14.82
C VAL A 134 -4.07 -21.13 15.25
N ALA A 135 -3.85 -21.26 16.55
CA ALA A 135 -2.58 -21.71 17.11
C ALA A 135 -2.83 -22.79 18.15
N THR A 136 -2.11 -23.90 18.05
CA THR A 136 -2.14 -24.99 19.03
C THR A 136 -0.78 -25.11 19.69
N ARG A 137 -0.78 -24.93 21.01
CA ARG A 137 0.38 -25.04 21.88
C ARG A 137 0.42 -26.40 22.56
N VAL A 138 1.61 -27.00 22.60
CA VAL A 138 1.94 -28.16 23.43
C VAL A 138 3.31 -27.92 24.08
N GLY A 139 3.28 -27.60 25.37
CA GLY A 139 4.45 -27.19 26.14
C GLY A 139 5.10 -25.92 25.58
N PRO A 140 6.41 -25.93 25.27
CA PRO A 140 7.12 -24.79 24.68
C PRO A 140 6.96 -24.66 23.16
N ALA A 141 6.33 -25.63 22.49
CA ALA A 141 6.20 -25.68 21.03
C ALA A 141 4.79 -25.33 20.59
N VAL A 142 4.67 -24.63 19.46
CA VAL A 142 3.40 -24.20 18.87
C VAL A 142 3.40 -24.42 17.36
N VAL A 143 2.27 -24.89 16.86
CA VAL A 143 1.95 -24.88 15.42
C VAL A 143 0.81 -23.89 15.21
N SER A 144 0.96 -23.00 14.25
CA SER A 144 -0.06 -22.00 13.94
C SER A 144 -0.30 -21.85 12.45
N TRP A 145 -1.53 -21.51 12.11
CA TRP A 145 -1.94 -21.06 10.80
C TRP A 145 -2.56 -19.67 10.93
N LEU A 146 -2.16 -18.76 10.04
CA LEU A 146 -2.68 -17.40 9.95
C LEU A 146 -3.10 -17.14 8.51
N TYR A 147 -4.34 -16.72 8.36
CA TYR A 147 -4.93 -16.19 7.15
C TYR A 147 -4.99 -14.67 7.24
N GLU A 148 -4.42 -13.98 6.26
CA GLU A 148 -4.50 -12.53 6.12
C GLU A 148 -5.03 -12.21 4.72
N ARG A 149 -6.04 -11.36 4.63
CA ARG A 149 -6.54 -10.85 3.35
C ARG A 149 -6.69 -9.34 3.43
N ARG A 150 -5.96 -8.66 2.57
CA ARG A 150 -6.07 -7.23 2.32
C ARG A 150 -6.78 -7.01 1.01
N VAL A 151 -7.82 -6.19 1.03
CA VAL A 151 -8.53 -5.74 -0.18
C VAL A 151 -8.54 -4.23 -0.20
N GLU A 152 -8.22 -3.66 -1.34
CA GLU A 152 -8.07 -2.23 -1.55
C GLU A 152 -8.92 -1.83 -2.75
N VAL A 153 -9.79 -0.85 -2.55
CA VAL A 153 -10.51 -0.17 -3.63
C VAL A 153 -9.99 1.25 -3.70
N GLY A 154 -9.32 1.57 -4.80
CA GLY A 154 -8.65 2.85 -4.97
C GLY A 154 -8.66 3.31 -6.43
N PRO A 155 -8.65 4.62 -6.68
CA PRO A 155 -8.47 5.14 -8.02
C PRO A 155 -7.06 4.81 -8.52
N TRP A 156 -6.94 4.60 -9.82
CA TRP A 156 -5.69 4.74 -10.56
C TRP A 156 -5.90 5.87 -11.55
N VAL A 157 -5.17 6.97 -11.39
CA VAL A 157 -5.29 8.17 -12.22
C VAL A 157 -4.20 8.13 -13.28
N ASP A 158 -4.59 8.29 -14.54
CA ASP A 158 -3.63 8.40 -15.65
C ASP A 158 -3.04 9.81 -15.67
N THR A 159 -1.75 9.89 -15.41
CA THR A 159 -1.01 11.15 -15.27
C THR A 159 -0.17 11.50 -16.51
N HIS A 160 -0.36 10.82 -17.63
CA HIS A 160 0.35 11.16 -18.86
C HIS A 160 -0.20 12.48 -19.42
N LEU A 161 0.68 13.47 -19.52
CA LEU A 161 0.36 14.84 -19.91
C LEU A 161 -0.47 14.92 -21.19
N SER A 162 -0.06 14.22 -22.24
CA SER A 162 -0.77 14.17 -23.52
C SER A 162 -2.21 13.66 -23.44
N ARG A 163 -2.53 12.83 -22.43
CA ARG A 163 -3.87 12.29 -22.14
C ARG A 163 -4.63 13.06 -21.06
N LEU A 164 -4.10 14.21 -20.65
CA LEU A 164 -4.81 15.24 -19.88
C LEU A 164 -5.26 16.41 -20.76
N ILE A 165 -4.77 16.48 -22.00
CA ILE A 165 -5.10 17.55 -22.95
C ILE A 165 -6.53 17.37 -23.47
N PRO A 166 -7.39 18.39 -23.32
CA PRO A 166 -8.71 18.36 -23.93
C PRO A 166 -8.66 18.15 -25.46
N PRO A 167 -9.49 17.25 -26.03
CA PRO A 167 -9.42 16.88 -27.44
C PRO A 167 -9.51 18.07 -28.40
N GLN A 168 -10.27 19.11 -28.05
CA GLN A 168 -10.43 20.32 -28.87
C GLN A 168 -9.11 21.05 -29.16
N PHE A 169 -8.09 20.91 -28.29
CA PHE A 169 -6.78 21.52 -28.53
C PHE A 169 -5.94 20.71 -29.52
N LEU A 170 -6.29 19.45 -29.76
CA LEU A 170 -5.57 18.55 -30.65
C LEU A 170 -6.15 18.52 -32.08
N LEU A 171 -7.12 19.39 -32.37
CA LEU A 171 -7.79 19.52 -33.67
C LEU A 171 -7.32 20.73 -34.48
N SER A 172 -6.47 21.58 -33.91
CA SER A 172 -5.93 22.78 -34.57
C SER A 172 -4.42 22.64 -34.76
N PRO A 173 -3.88 22.82 -35.98
CA PRO A 173 -2.44 22.77 -36.21
C PRO A 173 -1.68 23.78 -35.35
N ASP A 174 -2.19 25.02 -35.27
CA ASP A 174 -1.58 26.08 -34.44
C ASP A 174 -1.51 25.65 -32.98
N ASN A 175 -2.54 24.94 -32.51
CA ASN A 175 -2.59 24.52 -31.12
C ASN A 175 -1.62 23.37 -30.83
N VAL A 176 -1.56 22.40 -31.75
CA VAL A 176 -0.68 21.23 -31.62
C VAL A 176 0.78 21.65 -31.71
N GLN A 177 1.12 22.57 -32.63
CA GLN A 177 2.45 23.15 -32.71
C GLN A 177 2.87 23.78 -31.40
N ALA A 178 2.03 24.65 -30.81
CA ALA A 178 2.42 25.32 -29.58
C ALA A 178 2.49 24.37 -28.37
N LEU A 179 1.63 23.34 -28.30
CA LEU A 179 1.75 22.27 -27.29
C LEU A 179 3.06 21.49 -27.41
N TYR A 180 3.54 21.26 -28.64
CA TYR A 180 4.82 20.62 -28.92
C TYR A 180 6.01 21.52 -28.57
N ASP A 181 5.95 22.80 -28.94
CA ASP A 181 7.00 23.79 -28.65
C ASP A 181 7.18 23.98 -27.13
N GLU A 182 6.08 23.92 -26.36
CA GLU A 182 6.09 23.92 -24.89
C GLU A 182 6.41 22.54 -24.28
N GLY A 183 6.81 21.53 -25.07
CA GLY A 183 7.22 20.22 -24.56
C GLY A 183 6.12 19.40 -23.89
N LEU A 184 4.84 19.72 -24.14
CA LEU A 184 3.68 18.98 -23.61
C LEU A 184 3.32 17.76 -24.48
N LEU A 185 3.88 17.70 -25.69
CA LEU A 185 3.81 16.57 -26.61
C LEU A 185 5.22 16.08 -26.93
N SER A 186 5.41 14.76 -26.98
CA SER A 186 6.67 14.17 -27.45
C SER A 186 6.77 14.17 -28.98
N ASP A 187 7.96 13.93 -29.52
CA ASP A 187 8.17 13.73 -30.98
C ASP A 187 7.27 12.62 -31.54
N GLU A 188 7.08 11.55 -30.76
CA GLU A 188 6.26 10.40 -31.12
C GLU A 188 4.76 10.77 -31.17
N GLU A 189 4.32 11.62 -30.25
CA GLU A 189 2.95 12.12 -30.20
C GLU A 189 2.70 13.17 -31.29
N MET A 190 3.70 13.99 -31.59
CA MET A 190 3.66 14.96 -32.69
C MET A 190 3.55 14.26 -34.04
N GLU A 191 4.33 13.20 -34.28
CA GLU A 191 4.26 12.42 -35.52
C GLU A 191 2.89 11.75 -35.71
N VAL A 192 2.18 11.40 -34.62
CA VAL A 192 0.81 10.87 -34.70
C VAL A 192 -0.19 11.94 -35.13
N LEU A 193 -0.08 13.16 -34.59
CA LEU A 193 -1.01 14.28 -34.85
C LEU A 193 -0.70 15.04 -36.16
N TRP A 194 0.57 15.09 -36.54
CA TRP A 194 1.09 15.80 -37.70
C TRP A 194 2.30 15.05 -38.30
N PRO A 195 2.06 13.98 -39.06
CA PRO A 195 3.12 13.17 -39.65
C PRO A 195 4.06 13.99 -40.54
N GLY A 196 5.36 13.85 -40.33
CA GLY A 196 6.37 14.57 -41.08
C GLY A 196 6.41 16.07 -40.79
N TYR A 197 5.95 16.48 -39.60
CA TYR A 197 6.08 17.86 -39.14
C TYR A 197 7.56 18.30 -39.15
N ASP A 198 7.81 19.44 -39.80
CA ASP A 198 9.10 20.11 -39.80
C ASP A 198 8.93 21.48 -39.11
N PRO A 199 9.59 21.74 -37.98
CA PRO A 199 9.49 23.02 -37.28
C PRO A 199 10.05 24.20 -38.08
N GLU A 200 10.94 23.96 -39.07
CA GLU A 200 11.50 25.02 -39.91
C GLU A 200 10.58 25.39 -41.09
N ASP A 201 9.76 24.46 -41.57
CA ASP A 201 8.81 24.66 -42.68
C ASP A 201 7.54 23.79 -42.51
N PRO A 202 6.60 24.19 -41.64
CA PRO A 202 5.45 23.37 -41.30
C PRO A 202 4.43 23.26 -42.45
N ASP A 203 4.25 22.04 -42.99
CA ASP A 203 3.24 21.74 -44.01
C ASP A 203 1.88 21.40 -43.35
N PHE A 204 1.02 22.40 -43.23
CA PHE A 204 -0.33 22.28 -42.65
C PHE A 204 -1.24 21.27 -43.37
N THR A 205 -0.91 20.85 -44.60
CA THR A 205 -1.70 19.84 -45.32
C THR A 205 -1.49 18.43 -44.79
N LEU A 206 -0.40 18.21 -44.04
CA LEU A 206 -0.09 16.94 -43.39
C LEU A 206 -0.73 16.81 -42.01
N PHE A 207 -1.25 17.91 -41.45
CA PHE A 207 -1.93 17.88 -40.16
C PHE A 207 -3.17 17.00 -40.20
N VAL A 208 -3.25 16.03 -39.31
CA VAL A 208 -4.36 15.08 -39.21
C VAL A 208 -5.18 15.26 -37.95
N GLY A 209 -4.61 15.87 -36.91
CA GLY A 209 -5.23 16.05 -35.60
C GLY A 209 -5.49 14.74 -34.87
N ASN A 210 -6.02 14.85 -33.65
CA ASN A 210 -6.34 13.67 -32.83
C ASN A 210 -7.50 12.86 -33.44
N ARG A 211 -7.30 11.54 -33.53
CA ARG A 211 -8.34 10.55 -33.81
C ARG A 211 -8.45 9.57 -32.63
N MET A 212 -9.68 9.12 -32.39
CA MET A 212 -9.94 8.05 -31.42
C MET A 212 -9.08 6.82 -31.74
N GLY A 213 -8.35 6.32 -30.75
CA GLY A 213 -7.40 5.22 -30.84
C GLY A 213 -5.93 5.64 -30.89
N ASP A 214 -5.63 6.93 -31.07
CA ASP A 214 -4.26 7.45 -31.19
C ASP A 214 -3.51 7.47 -29.84
N GLY A 215 -4.22 7.30 -28.73
CA GLY A 215 -3.64 7.27 -27.39
C GLY A 215 -3.26 8.65 -26.83
N ILE A 216 -3.76 9.72 -27.44
CA ILE A 216 -3.54 11.13 -27.08
C ILE A 216 -4.90 11.77 -26.75
N GLY A 217 -4.91 12.73 -25.84
CA GLY A 217 -6.10 13.49 -25.46
C GLY A 217 -6.90 12.86 -24.31
N LEU A 218 -7.75 13.68 -23.69
CA LEU A 218 -8.54 13.31 -22.51
C LEU A 218 -9.51 12.15 -22.78
N GLU A 219 -9.99 12.00 -24.02
CA GLU A 219 -10.84 10.88 -24.44
C GLU A 219 -10.13 9.52 -24.34
N GLU A 220 -8.80 9.52 -24.49
CA GLU A 220 -7.94 8.35 -24.40
C GLU A 220 -7.42 8.12 -22.97
N ASN A 221 -7.79 8.97 -22.01
CA ASN A 221 -7.37 8.86 -20.62
C ASN A 221 -7.71 7.47 -20.06
N ARG A 222 -6.74 6.89 -19.36
CA ARG A 222 -6.84 5.50 -18.90
C ARG A 222 -7.17 5.39 -17.42
N SER A 223 -7.61 6.44 -16.76
CA SER A 223 -7.92 6.39 -15.33
C SER A 223 -8.94 5.30 -15.02
N LEU A 224 -8.66 4.51 -13.98
CA LEU A 224 -9.43 3.33 -13.59
C LEU A 224 -9.83 3.45 -12.12
N LEU A 225 -10.89 2.73 -11.74
CA LEU A 225 -11.05 2.27 -10.38
C LEU A 225 -10.44 0.88 -10.31
N THR A 226 -9.61 0.66 -9.31
CA THR A 226 -8.93 -0.61 -9.10
C THR A 226 -9.45 -1.25 -7.83
N LEU A 227 -9.76 -2.54 -7.93
CA LEU A 227 -9.98 -3.44 -6.81
C LEU A 227 -8.75 -4.36 -6.77
N ALA A 228 -7.89 -4.20 -5.79
CA ALA A 228 -6.71 -5.04 -5.58
C ALA A 228 -6.91 -5.94 -4.35
N GLY A 229 -6.47 -7.18 -4.43
CA GLY A 229 -6.52 -8.13 -3.33
C GLY A 229 -5.20 -8.84 -3.13
N LEU A 230 -4.74 -8.90 -1.88
CA LEU A 230 -3.61 -9.70 -1.43
C LEU A 230 -4.07 -10.66 -0.34
N GLU A 231 -3.95 -11.95 -0.60
CA GLU A 231 -4.24 -13.01 0.36
C GLU A 231 -2.93 -13.71 0.76
N LEU A 232 -2.73 -13.96 2.05
CA LEU A 232 -1.58 -14.65 2.61
C LEU A 232 -2.03 -15.77 3.56
N HIS A 233 -1.43 -16.94 3.38
CA HIS A 233 -1.52 -18.08 4.29
C HIS A 233 -0.15 -18.31 4.91
N THR A 234 -0.03 -18.08 6.21
CA THR A 234 1.20 -18.31 6.96
C THR A 234 1.04 -19.53 7.84
N LEU A 235 1.84 -20.57 7.58
CA LEU A 235 2.02 -21.70 8.48
C LEU A 235 3.31 -21.48 9.26
N ALA A 236 3.26 -21.60 10.58
CA ALA A 236 4.41 -21.39 11.43
C ALA A 236 4.58 -22.50 12.47
N VAL A 237 5.84 -22.84 12.73
CA VAL A 237 6.25 -23.65 13.88
C VAL A 237 7.09 -22.76 14.77
N SER A 238 6.67 -22.62 16.01
CA SER A 238 7.32 -21.74 17.00
C SER A 238 7.78 -22.52 18.22
N TYR A 239 8.85 -22.05 18.84
CA TYR A 239 9.37 -22.61 20.08
C TYR A 239 9.89 -21.49 20.99
N GLY A 240 9.59 -21.58 22.28
CA GLY A 240 10.09 -20.65 23.30
C GLY A 240 10.75 -21.36 24.47
N HIS A 241 11.75 -20.72 25.06
CA HIS A 241 12.47 -21.21 26.22
C HIS A 241 12.68 -20.09 27.23
N SER A 242 12.47 -20.37 28.51
CA SER A 242 12.70 -19.41 29.59
C SER A 242 13.92 -19.77 30.44
N PHE A 243 14.64 -18.73 30.82
CA PHE A 243 15.71 -18.74 31.81
C PHE A 243 15.18 -18.00 33.05
N GLU A 244 15.04 -18.74 34.16
CA GLU A 244 14.66 -18.17 35.45
C GLU A 244 15.89 -17.48 36.06
N LEU A 245 15.77 -16.19 36.40
CA LEU A 245 16.85 -15.43 37.06
C LEU A 245 16.63 -15.42 38.57
N THR A 246 15.41 -15.14 39.00
CA THR A 246 14.96 -15.20 40.40
C THR A 246 13.58 -15.85 40.47
N ARG A 247 12.94 -15.87 41.65
CA ARG A 247 11.58 -16.42 41.80
C ARG A 247 10.54 -15.65 40.98
N ASP A 248 10.74 -14.35 40.77
CA ASP A 248 9.79 -13.46 40.09
C ASP A 248 10.34 -12.91 38.74
N ASP A 249 11.63 -13.12 38.46
CA ASP A 249 12.30 -12.61 37.26
C ASP A 249 12.63 -13.75 36.29
N HIS A 250 12.25 -13.58 35.03
CA HIS A 250 12.62 -14.49 33.95
C HIS A 250 12.97 -13.74 32.68
N ILE A 251 13.80 -14.36 31.87
CA ILE A 251 14.08 -13.97 30.49
C ILE A 251 13.70 -15.16 29.62
N ALA A 252 12.77 -14.97 28.70
CA ALA A 252 12.41 -15.93 27.69
C ALA A 252 12.90 -15.49 26.32
N VAL A 253 13.31 -16.47 25.52
CA VAL A 253 13.67 -16.32 24.12
C VAL A 253 12.82 -17.28 23.30
N GLY A 254 12.50 -16.90 22.08
CA GLY A 254 11.77 -17.80 21.19
C GLY A 254 12.02 -17.48 19.73
N GLY A 255 11.66 -18.44 18.89
CA GLY A 255 11.76 -18.27 17.44
C GLY A 255 10.60 -18.95 16.73
N SER A 256 10.31 -18.46 15.53
CA SER A 256 9.35 -19.07 14.61
C SER A 256 9.99 -19.32 13.26
N LEU A 257 9.70 -20.48 12.67
CA LEU A 257 9.94 -20.74 11.26
C LEU A 257 8.59 -20.68 10.55
N LYS A 258 8.52 -19.88 9.49
CA LYS A 258 7.29 -19.61 8.76
C LYS A 258 7.42 -20.01 7.30
N TYR A 259 6.38 -20.64 6.80
CA TYR A 259 6.10 -20.79 5.38
C TYR A 259 4.90 -19.90 5.05
N ILE A 260 5.03 -19.10 4.01
CA ILE A 260 4.04 -18.11 3.59
C ILE A 260 3.69 -18.44 2.14
N HIS A 261 2.41 -18.63 1.88
CA HIS A 261 1.86 -18.69 0.53
C HIS A 261 1.01 -17.44 0.30
N GLY A 262 1.29 -16.71 -0.78
CA GLY A 262 0.58 -15.49 -1.12
C GLY A 262 -0.13 -15.62 -2.46
N THR A 263 -1.31 -15.00 -2.56
CA THR A 263 -2.07 -14.89 -3.80
C THR A 263 -2.41 -13.43 -4.04
N ARG A 264 -2.13 -12.94 -5.24
CA ARG A 264 -2.59 -11.63 -5.73
C ARG A 264 -3.80 -11.80 -6.61
N SER A 265 -4.73 -10.87 -6.47
CA SER A 265 -5.95 -10.81 -7.24
C SER A 265 -6.27 -9.36 -7.55
N GLY A 266 -7.02 -9.12 -8.62
CA GLY A 266 -7.35 -7.76 -8.99
C GLY A 266 -8.38 -7.68 -10.09
N TYR A 267 -9.07 -6.54 -10.12
CA TYR A 267 -10.04 -6.16 -11.12
C TYR A 267 -9.96 -4.65 -11.33
N SER A 268 -10.21 -4.16 -12.54
CA SER A 268 -10.18 -2.73 -12.83
C SER A 268 -11.35 -2.34 -13.72
N TYR A 269 -11.91 -1.15 -13.48
CA TYR A 269 -13.00 -0.56 -14.24
C TYR A 269 -12.58 0.82 -14.74
N LYS A 270 -12.83 1.17 -16.00
CA LYS A 270 -12.41 2.47 -16.57
C LYS A 270 -13.36 3.57 -16.10
N ILE A 271 -12.83 4.69 -15.58
CA ILE A 271 -13.63 5.80 -15.01
C ILE A 271 -13.87 6.90 -16.05
N LEU A 272 -12.95 7.10 -16.99
CA LEU A 272 -12.98 8.24 -17.92
C LEU A 272 -12.94 7.75 -19.37
N SER A 273 -14.08 7.75 -20.06
CA SER A 273 -14.12 7.84 -21.52
C SER A 273 -14.98 9.05 -21.88
N GLY A 274 -14.58 9.87 -22.86
CA GLY A 274 -15.26 11.15 -23.14
C GLY A 274 -16.74 11.01 -23.57
N ALA A 275 -17.18 9.81 -23.94
CA ALA A 275 -18.60 9.51 -24.15
C ALA A 275 -19.41 9.36 -22.84
N ASP A 276 -18.73 9.17 -21.71
CA ASP A 276 -19.33 8.87 -20.39
C ASP A 276 -19.34 10.08 -19.43
N LEU A 277 -18.94 11.30 -19.84
CA LEU A 277 -19.08 12.48 -18.96
C LEU A 277 -20.48 13.12 -19.06
N ASP A 278 -21.09 13.07 -20.23
CA ASP A 278 -22.49 13.50 -20.44
C ASP A 278 -23.49 12.40 -20.03
N ASP A 279 -23.05 11.14 -20.00
CA ASP A 279 -23.81 9.95 -19.63
C ASP A 279 -23.20 9.25 -18.40
N PHE A 280 -22.52 10.03 -17.52
CA PHE A 280 -21.89 9.54 -16.30
C PHE A 280 -22.97 8.93 -15.41
N ASP A 281 -23.14 7.61 -15.50
CA ASP A 281 -24.04 6.88 -14.62
C ASP A 281 -23.38 6.78 -13.24
N PRO A 282 -23.92 7.45 -12.20
CA PRO A 282 -23.41 7.31 -10.85
C PRO A 282 -23.53 5.87 -10.33
N SER A 283 -24.27 5.00 -11.03
CA SER A 283 -24.31 3.56 -10.76
C SER A 283 -22.97 2.84 -11.04
N ALA A 284 -22.05 3.44 -11.79
CA ALA A 284 -20.66 2.98 -11.86
C ALA A 284 -19.91 3.15 -10.54
N PHE A 285 -20.42 3.99 -9.62
CA PHE A 285 -20.06 4.06 -8.20
C PHE A 285 -21.03 3.28 -7.29
N ASP A 286 -22.09 2.68 -7.86
CA ASP A 286 -22.94 1.65 -7.22
C ASP A 286 -22.27 0.26 -7.26
N ILE A 287 -20.95 0.26 -7.39
CA ILE A 287 -20.04 -0.58 -6.58
C ILE A 287 -20.25 -0.26 -5.09
N GLY A 288 -21.47 -0.50 -4.63
CA GLY A 288 -21.82 -0.45 -3.23
C GLY A 288 -21.01 -1.48 -2.45
N THR A 289 -21.11 -1.38 -1.13
CA THR A 289 -20.56 -2.39 -0.22
C THR A 289 -20.91 -3.81 -0.65
N GLU A 290 -22.10 -4.03 -1.23
CA GLU A 290 -22.55 -5.32 -1.74
C GLU A 290 -21.71 -5.88 -2.90
N TRP A 291 -21.33 -5.06 -3.90
CA TRP A 291 -20.42 -5.52 -4.96
C TRP A 291 -19.04 -5.85 -4.39
N VAL A 292 -18.51 -5.00 -3.50
CA VAL A 292 -17.22 -5.24 -2.85
C VAL A 292 -17.28 -6.52 -2.01
N PHE A 293 -18.32 -6.73 -1.21
CA PHE A 293 -18.52 -7.95 -0.40
C PHE A 293 -18.67 -9.21 -1.27
N ASN A 294 -19.38 -9.11 -2.39
CA ASN A 294 -19.51 -10.23 -3.34
C ASN A 294 -18.17 -10.57 -4.01
N ASN A 295 -17.34 -9.56 -4.29
CA ASN A 295 -16.00 -9.74 -4.86
C ASN A 295 -14.93 -10.06 -3.82
N LEU A 296 -15.16 -9.74 -2.55
CA LEU A 296 -14.27 -9.99 -1.41
C LEU A 296 -13.94 -11.47 -1.25
N PHE A 297 -14.69 -12.40 -1.84
CA PHE A 297 -14.38 -13.83 -1.79
C PHE A 297 -14.19 -14.47 -3.17
N THR A 298 -14.43 -13.73 -4.26
CA THR A 298 -14.52 -14.29 -5.62
C THR A 298 -13.50 -13.70 -6.60
N LEU A 299 -12.66 -12.76 -6.15
CA LEU A 299 -11.57 -12.22 -6.96
C LEU A 299 -10.69 -13.32 -7.55
N LYS A 300 -10.53 -13.27 -8.87
CA LYS A 300 -9.70 -14.23 -9.62
C LYS A 300 -8.24 -14.06 -9.21
N SER A 301 -7.60 -15.17 -8.84
CA SER A 301 -6.15 -15.22 -8.63
C SER A 301 -5.44 -14.85 -9.94
N LEU A 302 -4.62 -13.80 -9.87
CA LEU A 302 -3.75 -13.35 -10.95
C LEU A 302 -2.39 -14.03 -10.87
N SER A 303 -1.85 -14.20 -9.66
CA SER A 303 -0.54 -14.78 -9.43
C SER A 303 -0.42 -15.33 -8.01
N SER A 304 0.39 -16.38 -7.85
CA SER A 304 0.80 -16.93 -6.56
C SER A 304 2.27 -16.68 -6.28
N ALA A 305 2.63 -16.73 -5.00
CA ALA A 305 4.00 -16.65 -4.52
C ALA A 305 4.19 -17.50 -3.27
N HIS A 306 5.44 -17.84 -2.99
CA HIS A 306 5.84 -18.55 -1.79
C HIS A 306 7.03 -17.84 -1.14
N GLY A 307 7.10 -17.90 0.19
CA GLY A 307 8.17 -17.29 0.96
C GLY A 307 8.42 -18.05 2.25
N PHE A 308 9.64 -17.91 2.76
CA PHE A 308 10.00 -18.38 4.10
C PHE A 308 10.41 -17.19 4.95
N GLY A 309 10.03 -17.24 6.22
CA GLY A 309 10.35 -16.20 7.19
C GLY A 309 10.83 -16.82 8.49
N VAL A 310 11.62 -16.03 9.23
CA VAL A 310 12.05 -16.37 10.58
C VAL A 310 11.77 -15.17 11.48
N ASP A 311 11.14 -15.43 12.62
CA ASP A 311 11.00 -14.43 13.68
C ASP A 311 11.81 -14.84 14.91
N LEU A 312 12.36 -13.86 15.62
CA LEU A 312 12.98 -14.06 16.93
C LEU A 312 12.39 -13.11 17.95
N GLY A 313 12.07 -13.65 19.12
CA GLY A 313 11.46 -12.94 20.21
C GLY A 313 12.31 -13.02 21.48
N VAL A 314 12.24 -11.97 22.29
CA VAL A 314 12.68 -11.95 23.68
C VAL A 314 11.55 -11.34 24.52
N GLN A 315 11.30 -11.91 25.68
CA GLN A 315 10.34 -11.39 26.65
C GLN A 315 10.88 -11.60 28.05
N GLY A 316 10.54 -10.75 29.00
CA GLY A 316 10.92 -10.99 30.39
C GLY A 316 10.17 -10.13 31.38
N SER A 317 10.34 -10.49 32.66
CA SER A 317 9.87 -9.71 33.80
C SER A 317 11.04 -9.27 34.67
N LEU A 318 10.92 -8.06 35.22
CA LEU A 318 11.78 -7.55 36.28
C LEU A 318 10.89 -7.10 37.44
N GLY A 319 10.94 -7.84 38.54
CA GLY A 319 9.99 -7.77 39.64
C GLY A 319 8.55 -8.10 39.20
N ARG A 320 7.60 -7.78 40.08
CA ARG A 320 6.16 -8.02 39.83
C ARG A 320 5.50 -6.93 38.97
N GLN A 321 6.23 -5.85 38.65
CA GLN A 321 5.65 -4.62 38.10
C GLN A 321 6.13 -4.28 36.69
N PHE A 322 7.21 -4.89 36.18
CA PHE A 322 7.72 -4.57 34.86
C PHE A 322 7.80 -5.81 33.98
N ARG A 323 7.18 -5.74 32.80
CA ARG A 323 7.31 -6.70 31.71
C ARG A 323 7.82 -5.99 30.47
N TYR A 324 8.72 -6.63 29.74
CA TYR A 324 9.27 -6.12 28.49
C TYR A 324 9.23 -7.19 27.41
N GLY A 325 9.11 -6.76 26.16
CA GLY A 325 9.10 -7.64 25.00
C GLY A 325 9.75 -6.97 23.81
N LEU A 326 10.55 -7.75 23.09
CA LEU A 326 11.14 -7.41 21.82
C LEU A 326 10.83 -8.52 20.83
N LEU A 327 10.35 -8.18 19.64
CA LEU A 327 10.16 -9.11 18.54
C LEU A 327 10.85 -8.55 17.30
N LEU A 328 11.65 -9.37 16.66
CA LEU A 328 12.18 -9.13 15.33
C LEU A 328 11.43 -10.05 14.37
N ARG A 329 10.50 -9.49 13.59
CA ARG A 329 9.74 -10.25 12.59
C ARG A 329 10.47 -10.21 11.25
N ASN A 330 10.47 -11.34 10.54
CA ASN A 330 11.01 -11.44 9.18
C ASN A 330 12.49 -11.00 9.09
N ILE A 331 13.34 -11.51 9.98
CA ILE A 331 14.78 -11.20 10.00
C ILE A 331 15.44 -11.53 8.67
N ILE A 332 14.95 -12.59 8.02
CA ILE A 332 15.12 -12.83 6.59
C ILE A 332 13.84 -12.29 5.94
N PRO A 333 13.89 -11.16 5.19
CA PRO A 333 12.71 -10.61 4.55
C PRO A 333 12.17 -11.65 3.57
N PRO A 334 10.92 -12.15 3.75
CA PRO A 334 10.32 -13.04 2.79
C PRO A 334 10.24 -12.30 1.45
N LEU A 335 10.97 -12.81 0.47
CA LEU A 335 10.83 -12.40 -0.91
C LEU A 335 9.71 -13.24 -1.51
N LEU A 336 8.54 -12.63 -1.70
CA LEU A 336 7.48 -13.25 -2.48
C LEU A 336 7.87 -13.13 -3.94
N VAL A 337 8.36 -14.24 -4.49
CA VAL A 337 8.62 -14.38 -5.92
C VAL A 337 7.31 -14.80 -6.57
N TRP A 338 6.73 -13.89 -7.37
CA TRP A 338 5.49 -14.12 -8.09
C TRP A 338 5.73 -14.99 -9.31
N ASP A 339 4.80 -15.91 -9.57
CA ASP A 339 4.87 -16.78 -10.75
C ASP A 339 4.69 -16.01 -12.08
N ASP A 340 4.08 -14.82 -12.03
CA ASP A 340 3.93 -13.93 -13.19
C ASP A 340 5.05 -12.86 -13.18
N PRO A 341 5.94 -12.84 -14.19
CA PRO A 341 7.10 -11.95 -14.23
C PRO A 341 6.75 -10.46 -14.39
N ARG A 342 5.49 -10.12 -14.71
CA ARG A 342 5.01 -8.74 -14.79
C ARG A 342 4.89 -8.09 -13.41
N PHE A 343 4.82 -8.89 -12.35
CA PHE A 343 4.80 -8.37 -10.98
C PHE A 343 6.21 -8.42 -10.38
N PRO A 344 6.77 -7.26 -9.98
CA PRO A 344 8.07 -7.25 -9.31
C PRO A 344 7.98 -8.01 -7.97
N ALA A 345 9.04 -8.71 -7.62
CA ALA A 345 9.10 -9.49 -6.37
C ALA A 345 8.79 -8.59 -5.17
N THR A 346 7.83 -9.00 -4.35
CA THR A 346 7.41 -8.19 -3.20
C THR A 346 8.22 -8.61 -1.98
N ARG A 347 9.06 -7.71 -1.48
CA ARG A 347 9.67 -7.89 -0.15
C ARG A 347 8.64 -7.57 0.91
N LEU A 348 8.27 -8.55 1.73
CA LEU A 348 7.61 -8.25 3.00
C LEU A 348 8.65 -7.52 3.87
N ARG A 349 8.36 -6.26 4.23
CA ARG A 349 9.32 -5.42 4.95
C ARG A 349 9.68 -6.06 6.30
N PRO A 350 10.95 -6.04 6.72
CA PRO A 350 11.31 -6.42 8.08
C PRO A 350 10.68 -5.44 9.07
N GLU A 351 9.96 -5.95 10.05
CA GLU A 351 9.29 -5.16 11.10
C GLU A 351 10.01 -5.39 12.43
N PRO A 352 10.96 -4.52 12.82
CA PRO A 352 11.49 -4.52 14.19
C PRO A 352 10.40 -4.02 15.15
N ARG A 353 10.13 -4.77 16.23
CA ARG A 353 9.11 -4.46 17.23
C ARG A 353 9.69 -4.41 18.65
N ARG A 354 9.38 -3.36 19.40
CA ARG A 354 9.72 -3.20 20.82
C ARG A 354 8.54 -2.57 21.56
N ARG A 355 8.13 -3.13 22.71
CA ARG A 355 7.22 -2.44 23.64
C ARG A 355 7.53 -2.78 25.10
N GLU A 356 7.37 -1.76 25.94
CA GLU A 356 7.46 -1.83 27.40
C GLU A 356 6.04 -1.63 27.95
N ALA A 357 5.64 -2.47 28.91
CA ALA A 357 4.35 -2.31 29.60
C ALA A 357 4.61 -1.97 31.07
N GLY A 358 4.31 -0.72 31.45
CA GLY A 358 4.10 -0.33 32.84
C GLY A 358 2.69 -0.74 33.28
N VAL A 359 2.54 -1.19 34.52
CA VAL A 359 1.31 -1.81 35.05
C VAL A 359 0.16 -0.82 35.22
N VAL A 360 -1.04 -1.34 34.90
CA VAL A 360 -2.39 -0.92 35.32
C VAL A 360 -2.58 -1.07 36.83
#